data_AF-A0A2V8DKT0-F1
#
_entry.id   AF-A0A2V8DKT0-F1
#
_cell.length_a   1.000
_cell.length_b   1.000
_cell.length_c   1.000
_cell.angle_alpha   90.00
_cell.angle_beta   90.00
_cell.angle_gamma   90.00
#
_symmetry.space_group_name_H-M   'P 1'
#
loop_
_entity.id
_entity.type
_entity.pdbx_description
1 polymer ?
#
loop_
_entity_poly.entity_id
_entity_poly.type
_entity_poly.pdbx_seq_one_letter_code
_entity_poly.pdbx_strand_id
1 'polypeptide(L)'
;MHADGSLDVDVQLPRAGVYQMIADFLPVGGSPQLVQKSIVTAGYAGPLLTIPHLAPDTADKVVRNTRVKLTMPEPLAGREQLITFDLQEGATHAPVSDLEPYLGAAGHLLLVSGDLAVAAHSHPVAEISALGGPTVVFQALFPRAGDYRLWVQFQRRGEVLTASFTVPVKGRY
;
A
#
# COMPACT_ATOMS: atom_id res chain seq x y z
N MET A 1 -10.76 -12.93 -13.28
CA MET A 1 -11.35 -11.92 -14.17
C MET A 1 -12.08 -12.65 -15.28
N HIS A 2 -13.32 -12.27 -15.51
CA HIS A 2 -14.21 -12.86 -16.50
C HIS A 2 -14.05 -12.17 -17.86
N ALA A 3 -14.60 -12.80 -18.90
CA ALA A 3 -14.51 -12.29 -20.27
C ALA A 3 -15.20 -10.92 -20.47
N ASP A 4 -16.18 -10.61 -19.62
CA ASP A 4 -16.88 -9.33 -19.59
C ASP A 4 -16.16 -8.24 -18.77
N GLY A 5 -14.97 -8.55 -18.25
CA GLY A 5 -14.16 -7.62 -17.44
C GLY A 5 -14.51 -7.60 -15.95
N SER A 6 -15.50 -8.38 -15.49
CA SER A 6 -15.80 -8.50 -14.07
C SER A 6 -14.72 -9.30 -13.32
N LEU A 7 -14.52 -8.98 -12.03
CA LEU A 7 -13.56 -9.66 -11.17
C LEU A 7 -14.28 -10.20 -9.94
N ASP A 8 -14.25 -11.53 -9.78
CA ASP A 8 -14.65 -12.18 -8.55
C ASP A 8 -13.42 -12.48 -7.69
N VAL A 9 -13.57 -12.26 -6.39
CA VAL A 9 -12.58 -12.60 -5.38
C VAL A 9 -13.29 -13.32 -4.25
N ASP A 10 -12.91 -14.58 -4.02
CA ASP A 10 -13.36 -15.33 -2.86
C ASP A 10 -12.59 -14.85 -1.63
N VAL A 11 -13.32 -14.29 -0.66
CA VAL A 11 -12.74 -13.80 0.58
C VAL A 11 -13.42 -14.44 1.79
N GLN A 12 -12.62 -15.07 2.64
CA GLN A 12 -13.06 -15.47 3.97
C GLN A 12 -12.77 -14.34 4.95
N LEU A 13 -13.82 -13.65 5.40
CA LEU A 13 -13.69 -12.60 6.40
C LEU A 13 -13.36 -13.24 7.76
N PRO A 14 -12.38 -12.71 8.51
CA PRO A 14 -11.86 -13.36 9.72
C PRO A 14 -12.86 -13.35 10.89
N ARG A 15 -13.87 -12.47 10.86
CA ARG A 15 -14.92 -12.36 11.88
C ARG A 15 -16.16 -11.63 11.34
N ALA A 16 -17.29 -11.77 12.03
CA ALA A 16 -18.44 -10.90 11.77
C ALA A 16 -18.10 -9.44 12.09
N GLY A 17 -18.55 -8.50 11.27
CA GLY A 17 -18.29 -7.07 11.48
C GLY A 17 -18.49 -6.19 10.25
N VAL A 18 -18.06 -4.94 10.41
CA VAL A 18 -17.94 -3.94 9.34
C VAL A 18 -16.56 -4.01 8.72
N TYR A 19 -16.51 -3.95 7.40
CA TYR A 19 -15.29 -3.93 6.61
C TYR A 19 -15.34 -2.81 5.59
N GLN A 20 -14.17 -2.29 5.23
CA GLN A 20 -14.02 -1.42 4.07
C GLN A 20 -13.38 -2.21 2.94
N MET A 21 -14.10 -2.35 1.83
CA MET A 21 -13.53 -2.81 0.57
C MET A 21 -12.88 -1.62 -0.11
N ILE A 22 -11.62 -1.79 -0.52
CA ILE A 22 -10.84 -0.80 -1.27
C ILE A 22 -10.33 -1.52 -2.51
N ALA A 23 -10.67 -1.02 -3.68
CA ALA A 23 -10.28 -1.60 -4.96
C ALA A 23 -9.62 -0.55 -5.83
N ASP A 24 -8.42 -0.84 -6.31
CA ASP A 24 -7.63 -0.02 -7.22
C ASP A 24 -7.44 -0.79 -8.53
N PHE A 25 -7.88 -0.22 -9.64
CA PHE A 25 -7.87 -0.89 -10.93
C PHE A 25 -7.84 0.10 -12.11
N LEU A 26 -7.30 -0.37 -13.23
CA LEU A 26 -7.28 0.34 -14.50
C LEU A 26 -8.15 -0.40 -15.53
N PRO A 27 -9.37 0.10 -15.83
CA PRO A 27 -10.20 -0.47 -16.89
C PRO A 27 -9.55 -0.31 -18.27
N VAL A 28 -9.73 -1.29 -19.15
CA VAL A 28 -9.33 -1.18 -20.56
C VAL A 28 -10.05 -0.01 -21.22
N GLY A 29 -9.29 0.93 -21.80
CA GLY A 29 -9.82 2.14 -22.43
C GLY A 29 -10.36 3.18 -21.45
N GLY A 30 -10.21 2.97 -20.13
CA GLY A 30 -10.65 3.88 -19.09
C GLY A 30 -9.51 4.64 -18.42
N SER A 31 -9.85 5.36 -17.36
CA SER A 31 -8.89 6.00 -16.45
C SER A 31 -8.75 5.18 -15.15
N PRO A 32 -7.62 5.24 -14.44
CA PRO A 32 -7.45 4.59 -13.15
C PRO A 32 -8.62 4.89 -12.19
N GLN A 33 -9.05 3.89 -11.44
CA GLN A 33 -10.17 3.97 -10.50
C GLN A 33 -9.73 3.50 -9.12
N LEU A 34 -10.08 4.27 -8.09
CA LEU A 34 -9.98 3.86 -6.69
C LEU A 34 -11.38 3.89 -6.08
N VAL A 35 -11.93 2.72 -5.77
CA VAL A 35 -13.28 2.55 -5.23
C VAL A 35 -13.19 2.12 -3.78
N GLN A 36 -13.96 2.80 -2.92
CA GLN A 36 -14.11 2.47 -1.51
C GLN A 36 -15.58 2.16 -1.22
N LYS A 37 -15.87 0.98 -0.64
CA LYS A 37 -17.23 0.57 -0.29
C LYS A 37 -17.26 -0.13 1.06
N SER A 38 -18.12 0.33 1.95
CA SER A 38 -18.36 -0.37 3.22
C SER A 38 -19.24 -1.59 3.00
N ILE A 39 -18.87 -2.70 3.63
CA ILE A 39 -19.67 -3.94 3.66
C ILE A 39 -19.86 -4.36 5.12
N VAL A 40 -20.97 -5.04 5.39
CA VAL A 40 -21.31 -5.55 6.71
C VAL A 40 -21.67 -7.03 6.56
N THR A 41 -21.09 -7.87 7.41
CA THR A 41 -21.45 -9.30 7.41
C THR A 41 -22.91 -9.49 7.80
N ALA A 42 -23.60 -10.42 7.14
CA ALA A 42 -25.00 -10.72 7.43
C ALA A 42 -25.24 -11.00 8.93
N GLY A 43 -26.32 -10.45 9.48
CA GLY A 43 -26.71 -10.64 10.88
C GLY A 43 -25.86 -9.88 11.91
N TYR A 44 -24.90 -9.04 11.50
CA TYR A 44 -24.13 -8.24 12.44
C TYR A 44 -24.99 -7.14 13.09
N ALA A 45 -25.09 -7.18 14.42
CA ALA A 45 -25.84 -6.22 15.23
C ALA A 45 -24.95 -5.34 16.13
N GLY A 46 -23.63 -5.36 15.91
CA GLY A 46 -22.68 -4.55 16.68
C GLY A 46 -22.51 -3.12 16.17
N PRO A 47 -21.59 -2.34 16.75
CA PRO A 47 -21.34 -0.96 16.34
C PRO A 47 -20.88 -0.86 14.88
N LEU A 48 -21.58 -0.05 14.07
CA LEU A 48 -21.23 0.16 12.66
C LEU A 48 -20.02 1.07 12.46
N LEU A 49 -19.72 1.91 13.45
CA LEU A 49 -18.59 2.83 13.45
C LEU A 49 -17.59 2.35 14.50
N THR A 50 -16.70 1.44 14.09
CA THR A 50 -15.54 1.05 14.88
C THR A 50 -14.29 1.52 14.16
N ILE A 51 -13.54 2.44 14.77
CA ILE A 51 -12.26 2.92 14.22
C ILE A 51 -11.17 1.94 14.67
N PRO A 52 -10.47 1.26 13.73
CA PRO A 52 -9.30 0.48 14.06
C PRO A 52 -8.22 1.37 14.69
N HIS A 53 -7.56 0.87 15.72
CA HIS A 53 -6.32 1.46 16.21
C HIS A 53 -5.14 0.68 15.63
N LEU A 54 -4.30 1.35 14.85
CA LEU A 54 -3.11 0.74 14.25
C LEU A 54 -1.88 1.14 15.08
N ALA A 55 -1.12 0.15 15.55
CA ALA A 55 0.17 0.45 16.18
C ALA A 55 1.17 0.89 15.09
N PRO A 56 1.96 1.95 15.33
CA PRO A 56 3.07 2.34 14.46
C PRO A 56 4.03 1.17 14.22
N ASP A 57 4.43 1.00 12.97
CA ASP A 57 5.34 -0.05 12.54
C ASP A 57 6.09 0.36 11.28
N THR A 58 7.27 0.95 11.48
CA THR A 58 8.18 1.40 10.42
C THR A 58 9.43 0.52 10.32
N ALA A 59 9.46 -0.61 11.03
CA ALA A 59 10.61 -1.51 11.00
C ALA A 59 10.74 -2.20 9.65
N ASP A 60 11.97 -2.54 9.24
CA ASP A 60 12.25 -3.32 8.05
C ASP A 60 11.37 -4.57 7.97
N LYS A 61 10.89 -4.88 6.76
CA LYS A 61 10.11 -6.10 6.49
C LYS A 61 10.97 -7.08 5.69
N VAL A 62 10.87 -8.36 6.00
CA VAL A 62 11.44 -9.42 5.17
C VAL A 62 10.30 -10.22 4.58
N VAL A 63 10.16 -10.16 3.25
CA VAL A 63 9.10 -10.86 2.51
C VAL A 63 9.79 -11.68 1.42
N ARG A 64 9.60 -13.00 1.44
CA ARG A 64 10.19 -13.95 0.47
C ARG A 64 11.69 -13.69 0.23
N ASN A 65 12.46 -13.67 1.33
CA ASN A 65 13.90 -13.40 1.32
C ASN A 65 14.30 -12.04 0.71
N THR A 66 13.41 -11.06 0.68
CA THR A 66 13.71 -9.68 0.29
C THR A 66 13.42 -8.77 1.47
N ARG A 67 14.45 -8.08 1.96
CA ARG A 67 14.33 -7.03 2.97
C ARG A 67 13.86 -5.75 2.28
N VAL A 68 12.84 -5.11 2.83
CA VAL A 68 12.28 -3.83 2.39
C VAL A 68 12.40 -2.86 3.55
N LYS A 69 13.18 -1.81 3.36
CA LYS A 69 13.36 -0.73 4.34
C LYS A 69 12.60 0.50 3.89
N LEU A 70 11.81 1.06 4.80
CA LEU A 70 11.11 2.34 4.61
C LEU A 70 11.97 3.49 5.15
N THR A 71 12.19 4.51 4.33
CA THR A 71 12.80 5.78 4.74
C THR A 71 11.98 6.96 4.23
N MET A 72 11.68 7.91 5.11
CA MET A 72 10.98 9.14 4.74
C MET A 72 11.26 10.27 5.74
N PRO A 73 11.06 11.55 5.36
CA PRO A 73 11.00 12.65 6.32
C PRO A 73 9.92 12.43 7.38
N GLU A 74 9.94 13.24 8.45
CA GLU A 74 8.87 13.21 9.45
C GLU A 74 7.50 13.41 8.77
N PRO A 75 6.57 12.43 8.87
CA PRO A 75 5.32 12.47 8.13
C PRO A 75 4.39 13.58 8.63
N LEU A 76 4.19 14.61 7.81
CA LEU A 76 3.30 15.75 8.11
C LEU A 76 2.06 15.76 7.23
N ALA A 77 0.91 16.03 7.85
CA ALA A 77 -0.35 16.21 7.13
C ALA A 77 -0.33 17.45 6.23
N GLY A 78 -0.96 17.37 5.06
CA GLY A 78 -1.11 18.47 4.11
C GLY A 78 0.18 18.81 3.35
N ARG A 79 1.20 17.95 3.36
CA ARG A 79 2.43 18.09 2.59
C ARG A 79 2.74 16.85 1.77
N GLU A 80 3.08 17.07 0.51
CA GLU A 80 3.69 16.04 -0.33
C GLU A 80 5.09 15.71 0.19
N GLN A 81 5.38 14.42 0.28
CA GLN A 81 6.62 13.90 0.84
C GLN A 81 7.09 12.70 0.02
N LEU A 82 8.40 12.56 -0.07
CA LEU A 82 9.00 11.38 -0.68
C LEU A 82 9.03 10.23 0.34
N ILE A 83 8.62 9.06 -0.13
CA ILE A 83 8.66 7.79 0.59
C ILE A 83 9.59 6.87 -0.17
N THR A 84 10.73 6.56 0.41
CA THR A 84 11.76 5.73 -0.20
C THR A 84 11.69 4.30 0.35
N PHE A 85 11.69 3.33 -0.55
CA PHE A 85 11.88 1.93 -0.22
C PHE A 85 13.20 1.44 -0.79
N ASP A 86 14.06 0.94 0.09
CA ASP A 86 15.31 0.28 -0.29
C ASP A 86 15.16 -1.23 -0.14
N LEU A 87 15.54 -1.96 -1.19
CA LEU A 87 15.42 -3.40 -1.27
C LEU A 87 16.78 -4.09 -1.22
N GLN A 88 16.89 -5.09 -0.35
CA GLN A 88 18.08 -5.92 -0.19
C GLN A 88 17.72 -7.40 -0.13
N GLU A 89 18.65 -8.26 -0.51
CA GLU A 89 18.52 -9.69 -0.25
C GLU A 89 18.48 -9.93 1.27
N GLY A 90 17.51 -10.71 1.73
CA GLY A 90 17.28 -10.96 3.15
C GLY A 90 18.45 -11.63 3.84
N ALA A 91 19.14 -12.55 3.14
CA ALA A 91 20.25 -13.31 3.68
C ALA A 91 21.61 -12.59 3.61
N THR A 92 21.90 -11.90 2.50
CA THR A 92 23.23 -11.34 2.23
C THR A 92 23.31 -9.83 2.39
N HIS A 93 22.15 -9.16 2.52
CA HIS A 93 22.00 -7.70 2.49
C HIS A 93 22.52 -7.05 1.20
N ALA A 94 22.78 -7.84 0.15
CA ALA A 94 23.16 -7.32 -1.15
C ALA A 94 22.00 -6.51 -1.77
N PRO A 95 22.28 -5.42 -2.50
CA PRO A 95 21.23 -4.66 -3.17
C PRO A 95 20.45 -5.51 -4.18
N VAL A 96 19.13 -5.40 -4.16
CA VAL A 96 18.27 -6.00 -5.21
C VAL A 96 18.50 -5.26 -6.53
N SER A 97 18.57 -6.01 -7.63
CA SER A 97 18.79 -5.46 -8.99
C SER A 97 17.95 -6.14 -10.08
N ASP A 98 17.05 -7.03 -9.69
CA ASP A 98 16.19 -7.88 -10.53
C ASP A 98 14.70 -7.61 -10.28
N LEU A 99 14.32 -6.38 -9.93
CA LEU A 99 12.90 -6.00 -9.97
C LEU A 99 12.36 -6.04 -11.39
N GLU A 100 11.13 -6.53 -11.50
CA GLU A 100 10.35 -6.56 -12.73
C GLU A 100 9.29 -5.46 -12.68
N PRO A 101 8.93 -4.85 -13.83
CA PRO A 101 7.81 -3.93 -13.88
C PRO A 101 6.53 -4.59 -13.37
N TYR A 102 5.92 -3.99 -12.36
CA TYR A 102 4.62 -4.37 -11.81
C TYR A 102 3.61 -3.29 -12.13
N LEU A 103 2.51 -3.66 -12.81
CA LEU A 103 1.50 -2.70 -13.29
C LEU A 103 2.11 -1.51 -14.09
N GLY A 104 3.21 -1.76 -14.80
CA GLY A 104 3.91 -0.76 -15.61
C GLY A 104 4.94 0.11 -14.89
N ALA A 105 5.22 -0.13 -13.60
CA ALA A 105 6.16 0.66 -12.81
C ALA A 105 7.12 -0.20 -11.96
N ALA A 106 8.13 0.41 -11.34
CA ALA A 106 9.09 -0.29 -10.45
C ALA A 106 8.46 -0.79 -9.14
N GLY A 107 7.23 -0.36 -8.83
CA GLY A 107 6.46 -0.77 -7.67
C GLY A 107 5.10 -0.08 -7.63
N HIS A 108 4.28 -0.46 -6.66
CA HIS A 108 2.93 0.08 -6.43
C HIS A 108 2.75 0.36 -4.94
N LEU A 109 2.15 1.50 -4.59
CA LEU A 109 1.93 1.89 -3.20
C LEU A 109 0.47 2.29 -2.95
N LEU A 110 -0.19 1.58 -2.03
CA LEU A 110 -1.49 1.94 -1.50
C LEU A 110 -1.34 2.42 -0.05
N LEU A 111 -1.91 3.58 0.28
CA LEU A 111 -1.93 4.14 1.62
C LEU A 111 -3.39 4.29 2.08
N VAL A 112 -3.71 3.87 3.30
CA VAL A 112 -5.06 3.97 3.87
C VAL A 112 -4.98 4.50 5.29
N SER A 113 -5.82 5.48 5.64
CA SER A 113 -5.90 5.99 7.00
C SER A 113 -6.42 4.91 7.96
N GLY A 114 -5.99 4.95 9.23
CA GLY A 114 -6.32 3.93 10.22
C GLY A 114 -7.83 3.78 10.47
N ASP A 115 -8.59 4.86 10.29
CA ASP A 115 -10.06 4.87 10.34
C ASP A 115 -10.75 4.53 9.00
N LEU A 116 -9.97 4.13 7.99
CA LEU A 116 -10.41 3.64 6.67
C LEU A 116 -11.11 4.68 5.77
N ALA A 117 -11.18 5.95 6.20
CA ALA A 117 -11.90 6.98 5.45
C ALA A 117 -11.11 7.57 4.28
N VAL A 118 -9.78 7.45 4.28
CA VAL A 118 -8.90 7.91 3.20
C VAL A 118 -8.16 6.72 2.63
N ALA A 119 -8.21 6.55 1.31
CA ALA A 119 -7.32 5.68 0.57
C ALA A 119 -6.65 6.48 -0.56
N ALA A 120 -5.38 6.23 -0.83
CA ALA A 120 -4.63 6.87 -1.89
C ALA A 120 -3.66 5.88 -2.54
N HIS A 121 -3.56 5.98 -3.87
CA HIS A 121 -2.55 5.32 -4.67
C HIS A 121 -1.38 6.27 -4.92
N SER A 122 -0.15 5.77 -4.95
CA SER A 122 1.01 6.50 -5.46
C SER A 122 1.84 5.63 -6.42
N HIS A 123 2.31 6.26 -7.50
CA HIS A 123 3.28 5.68 -8.43
C HIS A 123 4.72 6.05 -8.03
N PRO A 124 5.71 5.24 -8.40
CA PRO A 124 7.11 5.61 -8.27
C PRO A 124 7.44 6.86 -9.08
N VAL A 125 8.29 7.73 -8.53
CA VAL A 125 8.89 8.87 -9.22
C VAL A 125 9.96 8.34 -10.18
N ALA A 126 9.67 8.38 -11.48
CA ALA A 126 10.46 7.70 -12.50
C ALA A 126 11.92 8.16 -12.57
N GLU A 127 12.16 9.46 -12.36
CA GLU A 127 13.48 10.08 -12.47
C GLU A 127 14.48 9.62 -11.41
N ILE A 128 13.98 9.13 -10.27
CA ILE A 128 14.78 8.73 -9.11
C ILE A 128 14.53 7.30 -8.66
N SER A 129 13.71 6.55 -9.41
CA SER A 129 13.42 5.13 -9.16
C SER A 129 14.09 4.28 -10.23
N ALA A 130 14.91 3.32 -9.81
CA ALA A 130 15.50 2.37 -10.74
C ALA A 130 14.51 1.24 -11.03
N LEU A 131 14.23 0.96 -12.31
CA LEU A 131 13.30 -0.12 -12.70
C LEU A 131 13.69 -1.49 -12.14
N GLY A 132 15.00 -1.76 -12.04
CA GLY A 132 15.53 -2.99 -11.43
C GLY A 132 15.73 -2.94 -9.92
N GLY A 133 15.48 -1.80 -9.27
CA GLY A 133 15.89 -1.54 -7.88
C GLY A 133 17.35 -1.07 -7.75
N PRO A 134 17.91 -1.02 -6.54
CA PRO A 134 17.32 -1.44 -5.27
C PRO A 134 16.38 -0.40 -4.65
N THR A 135 16.39 0.84 -5.15
CA THR A 135 15.67 1.95 -4.55
C THR A 135 14.48 2.34 -5.42
N VAL A 136 13.31 2.42 -4.80
CA VAL A 136 12.06 2.87 -5.41
C VAL A 136 11.47 3.97 -4.55
N VAL A 137 11.22 5.14 -5.15
CA VAL A 137 10.76 6.34 -4.42
C VAL A 137 9.36 6.69 -4.88
N PHE A 138 8.45 6.93 -3.95
CA PHE A 138 7.09 7.37 -4.19
C PHE A 138 6.90 8.79 -3.70
N GLN A 139 5.99 9.54 -4.33
CA GLN A 139 5.51 10.82 -3.81
C GLN A 139 4.11 10.64 -3.24
N ALA A 140 3.92 10.97 -1.96
CA ALA A 140 2.63 10.80 -1.29
C ALA A 140 2.23 12.05 -0.50
N LEU A 141 0.93 12.33 -0.49
CA LEU A 141 0.30 13.34 0.35
C LEU A 141 -0.53 12.62 1.42
N PHE A 142 -0.30 12.94 2.69
CA PHE A 142 -1.19 12.55 3.78
C PHE A 142 -2.19 13.69 4.04
N PRO A 143 -3.49 13.56 3.72
CA PRO A 143 -4.41 14.70 3.79
C PRO A 143 -4.66 15.22 5.20
N ARG A 144 -4.52 14.35 6.21
CA ARG A 144 -4.76 14.66 7.63
C ARG A 144 -3.89 13.82 8.56
N ALA A 145 -3.79 14.24 9.80
CA ALA A 145 -3.09 13.52 10.86
C ALA A 145 -3.78 12.17 11.19
N GLY A 146 -3.00 11.25 11.74
CA GLY A 146 -3.43 9.90 12.11
C GLY A 146 -2.47 8.84 11.61
N ASP A 147 -2.69 7.59 11.98
CA ASP A 147 -1.91 6.46 11.47
C ASP A 147 -2.35 6.10 10.05
N TYR A 148 -1.39 5.81 9.18
CA TYR A 148 -1.65 5.30 7.83
C TYR A 148 -1.02 3.93 7.67
N ARG A 149 -1.81 2.97 7.17
CA ARG A 149 -1.32 1.68 6.70
C ARG A 149 -0.87 1.83 5.25
N LEU A 150 0.39 1.52 5.00
CA LEU A 150 0.99 1.47 3.68
C LEU A 150 1.11 0.00 3.27
N TRP A 151 0.72 -0.33 2.05
CA TRP A 151 1.07 -1.58 1.38
C TRP A 151 1.87 -1.23 0.14
N VAL A 152 3.14 -1.61 0.13
CA VAL A 152 4.01 -1.47 -1.03
C VAL A 152 4.18 -2.82 -1.71
N GLN A 153 4.08 -2.83 -3.03
CA GLN A 153 4.19 -4.01 -3.86
C GLN A 153 5.33 -3.87 -4.86
N PHE A 154 6.12 -4.92 -4.99
CA PHE A 154 7.20 -5.05 -5.98
C PHE A 154 7.06 -6.40 -6.68
N GLN A 155 7.33 -6.48 -7.98
CA GLN A 155 7.41 -7.77 -8.66
C GLN A 155 8.87 -8.19 -8.80
N ARG A 156 9.14 -9.46 -8.48
CA ARG A 156 10.48 -10.04 -8.52
C ARG A 156 10.37 -11.53 -8.79
N ARG A 157 11.09 -12.03 -9.80
CA ARG A 157 11.12 -13.46 -10.17
C ARG A 157 9.72 -14.01 -10.44
N GLY A 158 8.89 -13.24 -11.14
CA GLY A 158 7.51 -13.58 -11.47
C GLY A 158 6.52 -13.58 -10.29
N GLU A 159 6.94 -13.14 -9.10
CA GLU A 159 6.07 -13.06 -7.91
C GLU A 159 5.90 -11.62 -7.41
N VAL A 160 4.71 -11.31 -6.89
CA VAL A 160 4.43 -10.03 -6.23
C VAL A 160 4.77 -10.13 -4.75
N LEU A 161 5.72 -9.30 -4.31
CA LEU A 161 6.12 -9.10 -2.93
C LEU A 161 5.27 -7.97 -2.35
N THR A 162 4.54 -8.21 -1.26
CA THR A 162 3.80 -7.15 -0.55
C THR A 162 4.39 -6.94 0.84
N ALA A 163 4.91 -5.75 1.12
CA ALA A 163 5.34 -5.34 2.45
C ALA A 163 4.38 -4.27 2.99
N SER A 164 4.12 -4.29 4.30
CA SER A 164 3.20 -3.33 4.93
C SER A 164 3.81 -2.62 6.11
N PHE A 165 3.56 -1.32 6.21
CA PHE A 165 4.08 -0.44 7.26
C PHE A 165 2.92 0.37 7.86
N THR A 166 3.04 0.76 9.13
CA THR A 166 2.11 1.71 9.76
C THR A 166 2.89 2.97 10.11
N VAL A 167 2.53 4.09 9.49
CA VAL A 167 3.24 5.37 9.62
C VAL A 167 2.36 6.36 10.39
N PRO A 168 2.82 6.87 11.56
CA PRO A 168 2.12 7.92 12.28
C PRO A 168 2.34 9.27 11.59
N VAL A 169 1.25 9.96 11.26
CA VAL A 169 1.27 11.29 10.62
C VAL A 169 0.81 12.35 11.59
N LYS A 170 1.64 13.39 11.76
CA LYS A 170 1.32 14.52 12.65
C LYS A 170 0.51 15.59 11.94
N GLY A 171 -0.32 16.27 12.74
CA GLY A 171 -0.99 17.50 12.31
C GLY A 171 0.00 18.64 12.14
N ARG A 172 -0.39 19.65 11.36
CA ARG A 172 0.36 20.89 11.27
C ARG A 172 0.07 21.70 12.54
N TYR A 173 1.12 22.00 13.30
CA TYR A 173 1.07 23.03 14.35
C TYR A 173 1.04 24.43 13.71
#